data_AF-A0A1I0CMH3-F1
#
_entry.id   AF-A0A1I0CMH3-F1
#
_cell.length_a   1.000
_cell.length_b   1.000
_cell.length_c   1.000
_cell.angle_alpha   90.00
_cell.angle_beta   90.00
_cell.angle_gamma   90.00
#
_symmetry.space_group_name_H-M   'P 1'
#
loop_
_entity.id
_entity.type
_entity.pdbx_description
1 polymer ?
#
loop_
_entity_poly.entity_id
_entity_poly.type
_entity_poly.pdbx_seq_one_letter_code
_entity_poly.pdbx_strand_id
1 'polypeptide(L)'
;MENNKLAIVFSNKQCSQKPSYHRTYKDREGKRLKMRLVMLPSELFRPTGTDFGVDSHGINRNERLAYLNVPWDMIKHDKNDDNKRYFYLNRESYNIQFKGRAKEDGSEERIDCLNVTAKELENLFNWSRRKENKQVINERLEKAKKIAKQRSSGNTKTKSRTL
;
A
#
# COMPACT_ATOMS: atom_id res chain seq x y z
N MET A 1 7.62 13.58 -28.85
CA MET A 1 6.87 13.86 -27.61
C MET A 1 7.42 12.95 -26.53
N GLU A 2 8.11 13.50 -25.53
CA GLU A 2 8.43 12.73 -24.32
C GLU A 2 7.11 12.32 -23.67
N ASN A 3 6.76 11.04 -23.79
CA ASN A 3 5.68 10.48 -23.01
C ASN A 3 6.09 10.63 -21.54
N ASN A 4 5.48 11.60 -20.84
CA ASN A 4 5.58 11.75 -19.39
C ASN A 4 5.00 10.49 -18.73
N LYS A 5 5.80 9.42 -18.70
CA LYS A 5 5.44 8.17 -18.06
C LYS A 5 5.39 8.41 -16.58
N LEU A 6 4.16 8.45 -16.04
CA LEU A 6 3.95 8.44 -14.59
C LEU A 6 4.63 7.20 -14.01
N ALA A 7 5.32 7.35 -12.90
CA ALA A 7 5.96 6.25 -12.18
C ALA A 7 5.54 6.30 -10.73
N ILE A 8 5.32 5.13 -10.12
CA ILE A 8 5.16 5.06 -8.66
C ILE A 8 6.47 4.63 -8.03
N VAL A 9 6.84 5.29 -6.94
CA VAL A 9 8.09 5.04 -6.22
C VAL A 9 7.77 4.58 -4.81
N PHE A 10 8.28 3.42 -4.43
CA PHE A 10 7.99 2.77 -3.15
C PHE A 10 9.26 2.21 -2.51
N SER A 11 9.19 1.96 -1.21
CA SER A 11 10.28 1.28 -0.49
C SER A 11 10.30 -0.21 -0.84
N ASN A 12 11.47 -0.83 -0.81
CA ASN A 12 11.63 -2.30 -0.81
C ASN A 12 10.72 -2.99 0.23
N LYS A 13 10.49 -2.38 1.40
CA LYS A 13 9.60 -2.89 2.45
C LYS A 13 8.12 -2.90 2.05
N GLN A 14 7.72 -2.07 1.09
CA GLN A 14 6.37 -2.07 0.54
C GLN A 14 6.18 -3.21 -0.48
N CYS A 15 7.22 -3.93 -0.85
CA CYS A 15 7.14 -4.98 -1.86
C CYS A 15 7.28 -6.37 -1.21
N SER A 16 6.39 -7.29 -1.56
CA SER A 16 6.49 -8.70 -1.13
C SER A 16 7.88 -9.27 -1.44
N GLN A 17 8.48 -10.03 -0.52
CA GLN A 17 9.89 -10.44 -0.63
C GLN A 17 10.19 -11.26 -1.89
N LYS A 18 9.32 -12.21 -2.24
CA LYS A 18 9.48 -13.10 -3.39
C LYS A 18 8.28 -12.96 -4.34
N PRO A 19 8.50 -13.06 -5.66
CA PRO A 19 7.40 -13.16 -6.60
C PRO A 19 6.64 -14.48 -6.43
N SER A 20 5.34 -14.46 -6.70
CA SER A 20 4.48 -15.65 -6.70
C SER A 20 3.63 -15.70 -7.97
N TYR A 21 3.22 -16.89 -8.36
CA TYR A 21 2.33 -17.05 -9.51
C TYR A 21 0.93 -16.56 -9.16
N HIS A 22 0.40 -15.63 -9.95
CA HIS A 22 -0.98 -15.19 -9.79
C HIS A 22 -1.94 -16.31 -10.22
N ARG A 23 -3.05 -16.46 -9.49
CA ARG A 23 -4.02 -17.53 -9.75
C ARG A 23 -4.67 -17.41 -11.13
N THR A 24 -4.99 -16.19 -11.54
CA THR A 24 -5.84 -15.91 -12.72
C THR A 24 -5.13 -15.18 -13.86
N TYR A 25 -4.00 -14.52 -13.61
CA TYR A 25 -3.36 -13.70 -14.64
C TYR A 25 -2.38 -14.56 -15.43
N LYS A 26 -2.47 -14.49 -16.76
CA LYS A 26 -1.68 -15.29 -17.69
C LYS A 26 -0.90 -14.39 -18.65
N ASP A 27 0.26 -14.85 -19.09
CA ASP A 27 1.00 -14.24 -20.19
C ASP A 27 0.35 -14.58 -21.55
N ARG A 28 0.98 -14.10 -22.62
CA ARG A 28 0.52 -14.34 -24.00
C ARG A 28 0.55 -15.83 -24.39
N GLU A 29 1.35 -16.64 -23.71
CA GLU A 29 1.46 -18.09 -23.91
C GLU A 29 0.50 -18.87 -23.01
N GLY A 30 -0.33 -18.19 -22.22
CA GLY A 30 -1.27 -18.81 -21.29
C GLY A 30 -0.66 -19.28 -19.96
N LYS A 31 0.64 -19.04 -19.72
CA LYS A 31 1.31 -19.40 -18.46
C LYS A 31 1.00 -18.35 -17.39
N ARG A 32 0.93 -18.77 -16.13
CA ARG A 32 0.63 -17.86 -15.02
C ARG A 32 1.73 -16.79 -14.88
N LEU A 33 1.32 -15.53 -14.71
CA LEU A 33 2.24 -14.44 -14.46
C LEU A 33 2.81 -14.51 -13.05
N LYS A 34 4.14 -14.35 -12.94
CA LYS A 34 4.81 -14.07 -11.67
C LYS A 34 4.58 -12.61 -11.31
N MET A 35 4.01 -12.36 -10.14
CA MET A 35 3.68 -11.03 -9.66
C MET A 35 4.34 -10.79 -8.30
N ARG A 36 4.53 -9.52 -7.94
CA ARG A 36 4.81 -9.09 -6.57
C ARG A 36 3.67 -8.23 -6.08
N LEU A 37 3.37 -8.33 -4.79
CA LEU A 37 2.48 -7.39 -4.11
C LEU A 37 3.26 -6.11 -3.84
N VAL A 38 2.71 -4.98 -4.24
CA VAL A 38 3.20 -3.63 -3.91
C VAL A 38 2.17 -2.97 -3.01
N MET A 39 2.47 -2.93 -1.71
CA MET A 39 1.62 -2.36 -0.68
C MET A 39 1.56 -0.84 -0.80
N LEU A 40 0.35 -0.29 -0.69
CA LEU A 40 0.16 1.16 -0.67
C LEU A 40 0.85 1.77 0.56
N PRO A 41 1.24 3.05 0.51
CA PRO A 41 1.72 3.75 1.70
C PRO A 41 0.67 3.72 2.82
N SER A 42 1.12 3.65 4.07
CA SER A 42 0.21 3.74 5.20
C SER A 42 -0.45 5.11 5.27
N GLU A 43 -1.55 5.21 6.03
CA GLU A 43 -2.37 6.43 6.15
C GLU A 43 -1.57 7.70 6.41
N LEU A 44 -0.54 7.62 7.26
CA LEU A 44 0.32 8.75 7.59
C LEU A 44 0.97 9.38 6.36
N PHE A 45 1.29 8.58 5.34
CA PHE A 45 2.05 8.97 4.15
C PHE A 45 1.18 9.16 2.90
N ARG A 46 -0.15 9.06 3.03
CA ARG A 46 -1.11 9.32 1.95
C ARG A 46 -1.62 10.77 1.99
N PRO A 47 -2.15 11.29 0.85
CA PRO A 47 -2.87 12.56 0.84
C PRO A 47 -3.93 12.64 1.94
N THR A 48 -4.09 13.81 2.55
CA THR A 48 -5.15 14.07 3.54
C THR A 48 -6.52 13.73 2.95
N GLY A 49 -7.37 13.06 3.73
CA GLY A 49 -8.73 12.72 3.28
C GLY A 49 -8.80 11.58 2.26
N THR A 50 -7.72 10.82 2.06
CA THR A 50 -7.79 9.59 1.27
C THR A 50 -8.75 8.62 1.94
N ASP A 51 -9.84 8.29 1.26
CA ASP A 51 -10.87 7.35 1.69
C ASP A 51 -11.10 6.31 0.59
N PHE A 52 -11.06 5.03 0.95
CA PHE A 52 -11.33 3.91 0.02
C PHE A 52 -12.77 3.41 0.06
N GLY A 53 -13.59 4.01 0.94
CA GLY A 53 -15.01 3.72 1.09
C GLY A 53 -15.32 2.31 1.59
N VAL A 54 -16.61 2.01 1.58
CA VAL A 54 -17.17 0.69 1.87
C VAL A 54 -17.44 -0.02 0.55
N ASP A 55 -17.22 -1.34 0.50
CA ASP A 55 -17.49 -2.14 -0.70
C ASP A 55 -18.94 -2.65 -0.80
N SER A 56 -19.26 -3.37 -1.87
CA SER A 56 -20.62 -3.90 -2.07
C SER A 56 -21.02 -4.97 -1.04
N HIS A 57 -20.07 -5.47 -0.26
CA HIS A 57 -20.27 -6.44 0.81
C HIS A 57 -20.35 -5.78 2.19
N GLY A 58 -20.35 -4.44 2.28
CA GLY A 58 -20.39 -3.71 3.54
C GLY A 58 -19.04 -3.63 4.27
N ILE A 59 -17.93 -4.00 3.61
CA ILE A 59 -16.60 -4.01 4.21
C ILE A 59 -15.93 -2.65 4.04
N ASN A 60 -15.54 -2.03 5.16
CA ASN A 60 -14.74 -0.79 5.15
C ASN A 60 -13.32 -1.07 4.65
N ARG A 61 -12.99 -0.62 3.44
CA ARG A 61 -11.70 -0.87 2.80
C ARG A 61 -10.54 -0.14 3.47
N ASN A 62 -10.81 0.93 4.23
CA ASN A 62 -9.78 1.67 4.96
C ASN A 62 -9.13 0.87 6.10
N GLU A 63 -9.83 -0.15 6.60
CA GLU A 63 -9.34 -1.03 7.67
C GLU A 63 -8.52 -2.22 7.15
N ARG A 64 -8.26 -2.26 5.84
CA ARG A 64 -7.65 -3.41 5.17
C ARG A 64 -6.31 -3.04 4.56
N LEU A 65 -5.41 -4.01 4.47
CA LEU A 65 -4.14 -3.84 3.77
C LEU A 65 -4.42 -3.72 2.27
N ALA A 66 -4.09 -2.57 1.70
CA ALA A 66 -4.25 -2.29 0.27
C ALA A 66 -2.95 -2.54 -0.51
N TYR A 67 -3.06 -3.13 -1.70
CA TYR A 67 -1.90 -3.47 -2.53
C TYR A 67 -2.23 -3.50 -4.03
N LEU A 68 -1.19 -3.45 -4.85
CA LEU A 68 -1.23 -3.72 -6.28
C LEU A 68 -0.58 -5.08 -6.56
N ASN A 69 -1.13 -5.82 -7.53
CA ASN A 69 -0.42 -6.91 -8.16
C ASN A 69 0.37 -6.36 -9.35
N VAL A 70 1.69 -6.46 -9.30
CA VAL A 70 2.59 -5.93 -10.34
C VAL A 70 3.46 -7.06 -10.89
N PRO A 71 3.58 -7.23 -12.22
CA PRO A 71 4.51 -8.19 -12.80
C PRO A 71 5.92 -7.96 -12.25
N TRP A 72 6.57 -9.05 -11.81
CA TRP A 72 7.82 -8.95 -11.06
C TRP A 72 8.96 -8.28 -11.85
N ASP A 73 8.95 -8.47 -13.16
CA ASP A 73 9.89 -7.96 -14.16
C ASP A 73 9.67 -6.47 -14.48
N MET A 74 8.50 -5.91 -14.17
CA MET A 74 8.23 -4.48 -14.31
C MET A 74 8.84 -3.65 -13.18
N ILE A 75 9.16 -4.27 -12.04
CA ILE A 75 9.69 -3.57 -10.86
C ILE A 75 11.19 -3.36 -11.01
N LYS A 76 11.60 -2.10 -11.01
CA LYS A 76 12.98 -1.67 -11.20
C LYS A 76 13.60 -1.23 -9.88
N HIS A 77 14.93 -1.34 -9.82
CA HIS A 77 15.76 -0.82 -8.74
C HIS A 77 16.13 0.64 -9.04
N ASP A 78 16.04 1.51 -8.03
CA ASP A 78 16.63 2.84 -8.12
C ASP A 78 18.15 2.70 -8.10
N LYS A 79 18.85 3.43 -8.98
CA LYS A 79 20.31 3.33 -9.13
C LYS A 79 21.08 3.97 -7.96
N ASN A 80 20.44 4.90 -7.25
CA ASN A 80 21.08 5.70 -6.21
C ASN A 80 20.63 5.29 -4.80
N ASP A 81 19.59 4.45 -4.68
CA ASP A 81 19.05 4.02 -3.39
C ASP A 81 18.45 2.61 -3.48
N ASP A 82 19.17 1.62 -2.97
CA ASP A 82 18.75 0.21 -2.97
C ASP A 82 17.46 -0.04 -2.19
N ASN A 83 17.05 0.88 -1.30
CA ASN A 83 15.79 0.79 -0.58
C ASN A 83 14.61 1.33 -1.41
N LYS A 84 14.86 1.95 -2.56
CA LYS A 84 13.83 2.44 -3.47
C LYS A 84 13.63 1.49 -4.65
N ARG A 85 12.37 1.33 -4.99
CA ARG A 85 11.89 0.59 -6.15
C ARG A 85 10.86 1.45 -6.88
N TYR A 86 10.70 1.21 -8.17
CA TYR A 86 9.71 1.91 -8.96
C TYR A 86 9.22 1.06 -10.13
N PHE A 87 8.08 1.42 -10.69
CA PHE A 87 7.69 0.98 -12.03
C PHE A 87 6.88 2.08 -12.71
N TYR A 88 6.85 2.04 -14.05
CA TYR A 88 6.10 2.98 -14.86
C TYR A 88 4.66 2.53 -15.03
N LEU A 89 3.73 3.45 -14.82
CA LEU A 89 2.33 3.25 -15.11
C LEU A 89 2.14 3.29 -16.64
N ASN A 90 1.67 2.20 -17.22
CA ASN A 90 1.46 1.99 -18.66
C ASN A 90 0.01 1.71 -19.06
N ARG A 91 -0.92 1.84 -18.12
CA ARG A 91 -2.38 1.71 -18.29
C ARG A 91 -3.05 2.98 -17.77
N GLU A 92 -4.25 3.26 -18.27
CA GLU A 92 -5.07 4.40 -17.82
C GLU A 92 -5.63 4.18 -16.41
N SER A 93 -6.01 2.95 -16.09
CA SER A 93 -6.58 2.58 -14.79
C SER A 93 -5.93 1.33 -14.18
N TYR A 94 -6.02 1.26 -12.85
CA TYR A 94 -5.47 0.19 -12.02
C TYR A 94 -6.47 -0.21 -10.96
N ASN A 95 -6.40 -1.49 -10.57
CA ASN A 95 -7.20 -2.02 -9.48
C ASN A 95 -6.35 -2.11 -8.22
N ILE A 96 -6.67 -1.30 -7.22
CA ILE A 96 -6.18 -1.47 -5.85
C ILE A 96 -6.94 -2.66 -5.26
N GLN A 97 -6.19 -3.66 -4.81
CA GLN A 97 -6.73 -4.84 -4.13
C GLN A 97 -6.60 -4.69 -2.61
N PHE A 98 -7.44 -5.42 -1.89
CA PHE A 98 -7.51 -5.37 -0.44
C PHE A 98 -7.39 -6.78 0.12
N LYS A 99 -6.62 -6.95 1.20
CA LYS A 99 -6.44 -8.24 1.84
C LYS A 99 -7.66 -8.56 2.70
N GLY A 100 -8.36 -9.65 2.37
CA GLY A 100 -9.43 -10.20 3.19
C GLY A 100 -8.91 -10.81 4.49
N ARG A 101 -9.75 -10.85 5.53
CA ARG A 101 -9.49 -11.65 6.74
C ARG A 101 -9.79 -13.12 6.45
N ALA A 102 -9.03 -14.02 7.08
CA ALA A 102 -9.39 -15.42 7.08
C ALA A 102 -10.67 -15.62 7.90
N LYS A 103 -11.60 -16.40 7.35
CA LYS A 103 -12.83 -16.85 8.01
C LYS A 103 -12.56 -18.18 8.72
N GLU A 104 -13.48 -18.59 9.59
CA GLU A 104 -13.38 -19.83 10.36
C GLU A 104 -13.31 -21.09 9.47
N ASP A 105 -13.95 -21.05 8.30
CA ASP A 105 -13.94 -22.13 7.31
C ASP A 105 -12.63 -22.21 6.49
N GLY A 106 -11.66 -21.35 6.79
CA GLY A 106 -10.38 -21.27 6.08
C GLY A 106 -10.44 -20.49 4.75
N SER A 107 -11.60 -20.00 4.34
CA SER A 107 -11.72 -19.08 3.20
C SER A 107 -11.31 -17.65 3.59
N GLU A 108 -11.02 -16.79 2.60
CA GLU A 108 -10.77 -15.36 2.85
C GLU A 108 -12.02 -14.52 2.51
N GLU A 109 -12.25 -13.44 3.27
CA GLU A 109 -13.20 -12.40 2.89
C GLU A 109 -12.92 -11.92 1.46
N ARG A 110 -13.95 -11.97 0.60
CA ARG A 110 -13.90 -11.33 -0.71
C ARG A 110 -14.15 -9.84 -0.51
N ILE A 111 -13.25 -9.03 -1.05
CA ILE A 111 -13.34 -7.56 -0.99
C ILE A 111 -13.24 -7.03 -2.42
N ASP A 112 -14.16 -6.13 -2.80
CA ASP A 112 -14.10 -5.54 -4.13
C ASP A 112 -12.87 -4.65 -4.27
N CYS A 113 -12.21 -4.76 -5.42
CA CYS A 113 -11.14 -3.84 -5.77
C CYS A 113 -11.67 -2.43 -6.02
N LEU A 114 -10.81 -1.44 -5.78
CA LEU A 114 -11.06 -0.05 -6.11
C LEU A 114 -10.33 0.29 -7.42
N ASN A 115 -11.08 0.67 -8.45
CA ASN A 115 -10.49 1.16 -9.69
C ASN A 115 -10.07 2.62 -9.51
N VAL A 116 -8.84 2.94 -9.90
CA VAL A 116 -8.29 4.30 -9.84
C VAL A 116 -7.54 4.60 -11.14
N THR A 117 -7.47 5.87 -11.49
CA THR A 117 -6.64 6.35 -12.60
C THR A 117 -5.15 6.23 -12.29
N ALA A 118 -4.32 6.22 -13.34
CA ALA A 118 -2.87 6.27 -13.19
C ALA A 118 -2.41 7.50 -12.38
N LYS A 119 -3.08 8.65 -12.54
CA LYS A 119 -2.73 9.89 -11.85
C LYS A 119 -3.07 9.85 -10.36
N GLU A 120 -4.22 9.30 -10.00
CA GLU A 120 -4.59 9.09 -8.60
C GLU A 120 -3.62 8.11 -7.93
N LEU A 121 -3.26 7.03 -8.62
CA LEU A 121 -2.31 6.05 -8.10
C LEU A 121 -0.91 6.62 -7.93
N GLU A 122 -0.43 7.41 -8.89
CA GLU A 122 0.84 8.16 -8.77
C GLU A 122 0.82 9.07 -7.56
N ASN A 123 -0.25 9.84 -7.40
CA ASN A 123 -0.42 10.74 -6.28
C ASN A 123 -0.38 9.97 -4.96
N LEU A 124 -1.12 8.87 -4.82
CA LEU A 124 -1.13 8.04 -3.60
C LEU A 124 0.27 7.58 -3.18
N PHE A 125 1.12 7.14 -4.12
CA PHE A 125 2.45 6.62 -3.81
C PHE A 125 3.50 7.71 -3.59
N ASN A 126 3.45 8.78 -4.37
CA ASN A 126 4.52 9.77 -4.41
C ASN A 126 4.21 11.02 -3.58
N TRP A 127 2.98 11.21 -3.09
CA TRP A 127 2.58 12.40 -2.34
C TRP A 127 3.55 12.75 -1.21
N SER A 128 3.87 11.80 -0.34
CA SER A 128 4.80 12.02 0.78
C SER A 128 6.24 12.37 0.36
N ARG A 129 6.61 12.13 -0.91
CA ARG A 129 7.96 12.40 -1.44
C ARG A 129 8.09 13.82 -1.97
N ARG A 130 6.98 14.51 -2.27
CA ARG A 130 7.01 15.87 -2.79
C ARG A 130 7.44 16.85 -1.69
N LYS A 131 8.22 17.87 -2.04
CA LYS A 131 8.88 18.76 -1.06
C LYS A 131 7.84 19.52 -0.22
N GLU A 132 6.77 19.96 -0.84
CA GLU A 132 5.65 20.70 -0.26
C GLU A 132 4.92 19.90 0.84
N ASN A 133 4.95 18.57 0.81
CA ASN A 133 4.23 17.73 1.77
C ASN A 133 5.06 17.35 3.00
N LYS A 134 6.36 17.66 3.01
CA LYS A 134 7.28 17.25 4.09
C LYS A 134 6.86 17.76 5.45
N GLN A 135 6.39 19.01 5.53
CA GLN A 135 5.93 19.59 6.78
C GLN A 135 4.74 18.82 7.36
N VAL A 136 3.72 18.57 6.53
CA VAL A 136 2.52 17.80 6.93
C VAL A 136 2.90 16.39 7.41
N ILE A 137 3.82 15.72 6.72
CA ILE A 137 4.32 14.40 7.14
C ILE A 137 5.00 14.46 8.50
N ASN A 138 5.88 15.44 8.73
CA ASN A 138 6.59 15.59 9.99
C ASN A 138 5.63 15.87 11.16
N GLU A 139 4.65 16.75 10.97
CA GLU A 139 3.62 17.04 11.97
C GLU A 139 2.82 15.79 12.35
N ARG A 140 2.42 14.99 11.36
CA ARG A 140 1.73 13.71 11.57
C ARG A 140 2.59 12.71 12.33
N LEU A 141 3.88 12.60 11.99
CA LEU A 141 4.82 11.72 12.67
C LEU A 141 5.03 12.11 14.12
N GLU A 142 5.20 13.40 14.41
CA GLU A 142 5.34 13.89 15.79
C GLU A 142 4.08 13.64 16.62
N LYS A 143 2.90 13.83 16.03
CA LYS A 143 1.63 13.48 16.68
C LYS A 143 1.54 11.98 16.98
N ALA A 144 1.90 11.14 16.02
CA ALA A 144 1.90 9.68 16.19
C ALA A 144 2.89 9.23 17.30
N LYS A 145 4.09 9.82 17.37
CA LYS A 145 5.07 9.56 18.43
C LYS A 145 4.53 9.93 19.82
N LYS A 146 3.87 11.08 19.95
CA LYS A 146 3.26 11.50 21.23
C LYS A 146 2.20 10.52 21.71
N ILE A 147 1.31 10.07 20.81
CA ILE A 147 0.27 9.08 21.13
C ILE A 147 0.89 7.75 21.55
N ALA A 148 1.92 7.27 20.83
CA ALA A 148 2.61 6.04 21.17
C ALA A 148 3.27 6.12 22.56
N LYS A 149 3.91 7.25 22.89
CA LYS A 149 4.53 7.48 24.20
C LYS A 149 3.49 7.46 25.33
N GLN A 150 2.36 8.14 25.15
CA GLN A 150 1.26 8.13 26.12
C GLN A 150 0.71 6.73 26.39
N ARG A 151 0.53 5.92 25.34
CA ARG A 151 0.09 4.52 25.45
C ARG A 151 1.12 3.67 26.21
N SER A 152 2.41 3.86 25.98
CA SER A 152 3.46 3.14 26.71
C SER A 152 3.56 3.53 28.19
N SER A 153 3.33 4.80 28.55
CA SER A 153 3.36 5.26 29.95
C SER A 153 2.12 4.91 30.78
N GLY A 154 0.97 4.67 30.12
CA GLY A 154 -0.26 4.22 30.79
C GLY A 154 -0.22 2.75 31.23
N ASN A 155 0.54 1.90 30.52
CA ASN A 155 0.61 0.46 30.79
C ASN A 155 1.49 0.09 32.01
N THR A 156 2.26 1.05 32.55
CA THR A 156 3.09 0.87 33.75
C THR A 156 2.35 1.06 35.07
N LYS A 157 1.10 1.57 35.09
CA LYS A 157 0.34 1.80 36.33
C LYS A 157 -0.61 0.67 36.75
N THR A 158 -0.71 -0.43 36.01
CA THR A 158 -1.70 -1.51 36.26
C THR A 158 -1.10 -2.87 36.62
N LYS A 159 0.15 -2.91 37.12
CA LYS A 159 0.81 -4.16 37.59
C LYS A 159 1.25 -4.13 39.06
N SER A 160 0.53 -3.41 39.92
CA SER A 160 0.77 -3.45 41.37
C SER A 160 -0.54 -3.38 42.14
N ARG A 161 -1.31 -4.47 42.08
CA ARG A 161 -2.23 -4.87 43.14
C ARG A 161 -2.63 -6.33 42.92
N THR A 162 -1.84 -7.22 43.51
CA THR A 162 -2.33 -8.52 43.93
C THR A 162 -1.98 -8.58 45.41
N LEU A 163 -3.04 -8.60 46.22
CA LEU A 163 -3.01 -8.89 47.65
C LEU A 163 -2.66 -10.37 47.85
#